data_AF-A0A536ZX91-F1
#
_entry.id   AF-A0A536ZX91-F1
#
_cell.length_a   1.000
_cell.length_b   1.000
_cell.length_c   1.000
_cell.angle_alpha   90.00
_cell.angle_beta   90.00
_cell.angle_gamma   90.00
#
_symmetry.space_group_name_H-M   'P 1'
#
loop_
_entity.id
_entity.type
_entity.pdbx_description
1 polymer ?
#
loop_
_entity_poly.entity_id
_entity_poly.type
_entity_poly.pdbx_seq_one_letter_code
_entity_poly.pdbx_strand_id
1 'polypeptide(L)'
;MRKLALLVALLAVPLAPVHGVTLVDRIVAVVNKEVITYSELSEAVGMAERQLRRQGTAAPERPVLERQMLERLILDKAQLQMARDSGIRIDELSLDRAVERIAQSNKMTLADFRRTLESDGVSFDAWRNDVRQQMMMARLREREVENRVQVSETEVDVFLEQMKARPEASEYNLAHILVRLPEGASPERIRQARERAEQALAEAKGGAAFARVAASFSDAPDALQGGALGWRSHDRLPE
;
A
#
# COMPACT_ATOMS: atom_id res chain seq x y z
N MET A 1 -10.27 -29.25 -83.60
CA MET A 1 -9.87 -28.45 -82.42
C MET A 1 -11.09 -28.18 -81.55
N ARG A 2 -11.27 -28.90 -80.43
CA ARG A 2 -12.29 -28.60 -79.41
C ARG A 2 -11.61 -28.67 -78.05
N LYS A 3 -11.61 -27.54 -77.34
CA LYS A 3 -10.82 -27.27 -76.13
C LYS A 3 -11.45 -27.96 -74.91
N LEU A 4 -10.64 -28.71 -74.15
CA LEU A 4 -10.94 -29.17 -72.80
C LEU A 4 -11.05 -27.96 -71.86
N ALA A 5 -12.13 -27.85 -71.10
CA ALA A 5 -12.25 -26.92 -69.98
C ALA A 5 -12.13 -27.72 -68.66
N LEU A 6 -11.01 -27.53 -67.96
CA LEU A 6 -10.72 -28.15 -66.66
C LEU A 6 -11.39 -27.29 -65.57
N LEU A 7 -12.42 -27.81 -64.91
CA LEU A 7 -13.11 -27.14 -63.81
C LEU A 7 -12.38 -27.47 -62.50
N VAL A 8 -11.62 -26.52 -61.95
CA VAL A 8 -10.98 -26.65 -60.64
C VAL A 8 -12.02 -26.29 -59.57
N ALA A 9 -12.50 -27.29 -58.83
CA ALA A 9 -13.36 -27.10 -57.67
C ALA A 9 -12.50 -26.67 -56.47
N LEU A 10 -12.64 -25.41 -56.06
CA LEU A 10 -11.98 -24.86 -54.88
C LEU A 10 -12.71 -25.36 -53.62
N LEU A 11 -12.11 -26.30 -52.88
CA LEU A 11 -12.61 -26.70 -51.56
C LEU A 11 -12.42 -25.54 -50.57
N ALA A 12 -13.52 -24.94 -50.13
CA ALA A 12 -13.52 -24.03 -48.99
C ALA A 12 -13.45 -24.86 -47.70
N VAL A 13 -12.28 -24.88 -47.05
CA VAL A 13 -12.12 -25.44 -45.71
C VAL A 13 -12.70 -24.42 -44.71
N PRO A 14 -13.70 -24.76 -43.88
CA PRO A 14 -14.17 -23.87 -42.85
C PRO A 14 -13.08 -23.74 -41.78
N LEU A 15 -12.53 -22.53 -41.62
CA LEU A 15 -11.70 -22.16 -40.49
C LEU A 15 -12.55 -22.23 -39.22
N ALA A 16 -12.28 -23.22 -38.37
CA ALA A 16 -12.89 -23.27 -37.04
C ALA A 16 -12.52 -21.98 -36.26
N PRO A 17 -13.46 -21.39 -35.50
CA PRO A 17 -13.14 -20.25 -34.66
C PRO A 17 -12.09 -20.66 -33.63
N VAL A 18 -10.92 -20.04 -33.73
CA VAL A 18 -9.90 -20.10 -32.67
C VAL A 18 -10.52 -19.42 -31.46
N HIS A 19 -10.98 -20.23 -30.50
CA HIS A 19 -11.41 -19.70 -29.21
C HIS A 19 -10.15 -19.12 -28.56
N GLY A 20 -10.08 -17.79 -28.50
CA GLY A 20 -8.99 -17.09 -27.86
C GLY A 20 -8.85 -17.58 -26.41
N VAL A 21 -7.61 -17.85 -26.00
CA VAL A 21 -7.28 -18.21 -24.62
C VAL A 21 -7.79 -17.08 -23.72
N THR A 22 -8.86 -17.34 -22.97
CA THR A 22 -9.30 -16.44 -21.91
C THR A 22 -8.32 -16.59 -20.75
N LEU A 23 -7.54 -15.53 -20.50
CA LEU A 23 -6.68 -15.46 -19.32
C LEU A 23 -7.58 -15.47 -18.08
N VAL A 24 -7.69 -16.63 -17.44
CA VAL A 24 -8.33 -16.74 -16.13
C VAL A 24 -7.38 -16.12 -15.12
N ASP A 25 -7.82 -15.03 -14.48
CA ASP A 25 -7.05 -14.38 -13.43
C ASP A 25 -6.80 -15.37 -12.29
N ARG A 26 -5.53 -15.50 -11.87
CA ARG A 26 -5.11 -16.53 -10.92
C ARG A 26 -5.09 -15.99 -9.49
N ILE A 27 -5.35 -16.85 -8.53
CA ILE A 27 -5.21 -16.54 -7.11
C ILE A 27 -3.74 -16.63 -6.73
N VAL A 28 -3.19 -15.55 -6.14
CA VAL A 28 -1.80 -15.53 -5.64
C VAL A 28 -1.72 -15.72 -4.13
N ALA A 29 -2.78 -15.37 -3.40
CA ALA A 29 -2.90 -15.62 -1.97
C ALA A 29 -4.37 -15.74 -1.54
N VAL A 30 -4.59 -16.45 -0.44
CA VAL A 30 -5.90 -16.54 0.23
C VAL A 30 -5.75 -15.95 1.63
N VAL A 31 -6.60 -14.98 1.96
CA VAL A 31 -6.62 -14.27 3.24
C VAL A 31 -7.97 -14.55 3.89
N ASN A 32 -8.01 -15.51 4.80
CA ASN A 32 -9.23 -16.01 5.43
C ASN A 32 -10.29 -16.41 4.39
N LYS A 33 -11.35 -15.58 4.20
CA LYS A 33 -12.47 -15.84 3.29
C LYS A 33 -12.36 -15.11 1.94
N GLU A 34 -11.30 -14.31 1.75
CA GLU A 34 -11.09 -13.53 0.53
C GLU A 34 -9.81 -13.96 -0.18
N VAL A 35 -9.77 -13.73 -1.50
CA VAL A 35 -8.58 -14.01 -2.33
C VAL A 35 -7.92 -12.71 -2.76
N ILE A 36 -6.62 -12.78 -3.02
CA ILE A 36 -5.87 -11.76 -3.75
C ILE A 36 -5.51 -12.37 -5.10
N THR A 37 -5.87 -11.68 -6.18
CA THR A 37 -5.62 -12.12 -7.54
C THR A 37 -4.29 -11.58 -8.08
N TYR A 38 -3.83 -12.16 -9.19
CA TYR A 38 -2.63 -11.67 -9.86
C TYR A 38 -2.85 -10.28 -10.48
N SER A 39 -4.05 -9.99 -10.98
CA SER A 39 -4.37 -8.64 -11.48
C SER A 39 -4.27 -7.58 -10.38
N GLU A 40 -4.83 -7.83 -9.20
CA GLU A 40 -4.73 -6.94 -8.03
C GLU A 40 -3.27 -6.68 -7.64
N LEU A 41 -2.46 -7.74 -7.55
CA LEU A 41 -1.04 -7.61 -7.24
C LEU A 41 -0.28 -6.82 -8.33
N SER A 42 -0.54 -7.12 -9.60
CA SER A 42 0.12 -6.46 -10.73
C SER A 42 -0.24 -4.97 -10.79
N GLU A 43 -1.48 -4.61 -10.46
CA GLU A 43 -1.91 -3.22 -10.39
C GLU A 43 -1.23 -2.47 -9.24
N ALA A 44 -1.18 -3.09 -8.05
CA ALA A 44 -0.49 -2.54 -6.88
C ALA A 44 1.01 -2.30 -7.17
N VAL A 45 1.68 -3.25 -7.81
CA VAL A 45 3.08 -3.12 -8.23
C VAL A 45 3.25 -2.00 -9.25
N GLY A 46 2.40 -1.92 -10.27
CA GLY A 46 2.45 -0.85 -11.27
C GLY A 46 2.22 0.54 -10.68
N MET A 47 1.35 0.66 -9.67
CA MET A 47 1.16 1.90 -8.91
C MET A 47 2.41 2.26 -8.09
N ALA A 48 2.99 1.30 -7.38
CA ALA A 48 4.20 1.51 -6.58
C ALA A 48 5.38 1.96 -7.45
N GLU A 49 5.58 1.33 -8.62
CA GLU A 49 6.63 1.74 -9.56
C GLU A 49 6.41 3.17 -10.09
N ARG A 50 5.17 3.53 -10.45
CA ARG A 50 4.84 4.90 -10.89
C ARG A 50 5.16 5.92 -9.80
N GLN A 51 4.84 5.59 -8.54
CA GLN A 51 5.11 6.45 -7.40
C GLN A 51 6.61 6.65 -7.18
N LEU A 52 7.39 5.56 -7.18
CA LEU A 52 8.84 5.61 -7.01
C LEU A 52 9.49 6.43 -8.13
N ARG A 53 9.04 6.26 -9.39
CA ARG A 53 9.51 7.08 -10.52
C ARG A 53 9.21 8.57 -10.34
N ARG A 54 8.02 8.93 -9.87
CA ARG A 54 7.64 10.34 -9.59
C ARG A 54 8.49 10.97 -8.50
N GLN A 55 8.94 10.17 -7.53
CA GLN A 55 9.81 10.60 -6.44
C GLN A 55 11.30 10.62 -6.81
N GLY A 56 11.68 10.14 -8.00
CA GLY A 56 13.08 9.98 -8.39
C GLY A 56 13.80 8.83 -7.65
N THR A 57 13.05 7.93 -7.00
CA THR A 57 13.60 6.78 -6.29
C THR A 57 13.71 5.60 -7.25
N ALA A 58 14.89 4.98 -7.33
CA ALA A 58 15.07 3.77 -8.11
C ALA A 58 14.22 2.64 -7.53
N ALA A 59 13.43 1.99 -8.38
CA ALA A 59 12.60 0.88 -7.95
C ALA A 59 13.48 -0.31 -7.52
N PRO A 60 13.10 -1.04 -6.46
CA PRO A 60 13.67 -2.35 -6.15
C PRO A 60 13.53 -3.31 -7.32
N GLU A 61 14.23 -4.44 -7.26
CA GLU A 61 13.98 -5.53 -8.21
C GLU A 61 12.52 -5.97 -8.14
N ARG A 62 11.93 -6.26 -9.30
CA ARG A 62 10.50 -6.57 -9.41
C ARG A 62 10.02 -7.68 -8.46
N PRO A 63 10.76 -8.82 -8.27
CA PRO A 63 10.34 -9.84 -7.31
C PRO A 63 10.30 -9.35 -5.86
N VAL A 64 11.20 -8.43 -5.48
CA VAL A 64 11.22 -7.82 -4.15
C VAL A 64 9.98 -6.96 -3.97
N LEU A 65 9.70 -6.10 -4.96
CA LEU A 65 8.54 -5.22 -4.93
C LEU A 65 7.22 -5.99 -4.96
N GLU A 66 7.12 -7.05 -5.78
CA GLU A 66 5.96 -7.95 -5.82
C GLU A 66 5.69 -8.59 -4.45
N ARG A 67 6.73 -9.09 -3.77
CA ARG A 67 6.58 -9.66 -2.42
C ARG A 67 6.08 -8.61 -1.42
N GLN A 68 6.65 -7.41 -1.43
CA GLN A 68 6.24 -6.34 -0.51
C GLN A 68 4.81 -5.87 -0.76
N MET A 69 4.41 -5.75 -2.03
CA MET A 69 3.05 -5.37 -2.38
C MET A 69 2.06 -6.48 -2.02
N LEU A 70 2.44 -7.75 -2.20
CA LEU A 70 1.62 -8.87 -1.76
C LEU A 70 1.43 -8.87 -0.23
N GLU A 71 2.50 -8.70 0.54
CA GLU A 71 2.43 -8.61 2.01
C GLU A 71 1.54 -7.45 2.46
N ARG A 72 1.63 -6.30 1.79
CA ARG A 72 0.76 -5.15 2.03
C ARG A 72 -0.71 -5.46 1.72
N LEU A 73 -1.01 -6.05 0.57
CA LEU A 73 -2.37 -6.44 0.19
C LEU A 73 -2.96 -7.46 1.17
N ILE A 74 -2.15 -8.42 1.63
CA ILE A 74 -2.56 -9.40 2.64
C ILE A 74 -2.95 -8.68 3.93
N LEU A 75 -2.10 -7.77 4.41
CA LEU A 75 -2.36 -7.01 5.63
C LEU A 75 -3.62 -6.16 5.50
N ASP A 76 -3.74 -5.39 4.42
CA ASP A 76 -4.88 -4.50 4.17
C ASP A 76 -6.20 -5.30 4.12
N LYS A 77 -6.20 -6.44 3.42
CA LYS A 77 -7.36 -7.33 3.31
C LYS A 77 -7.71 -7.99 4.66
N ALA A 78 -6.71 -8.41 5.44
CA ALA A 78 -6.93 -8.98 6.77
C ALA A 78 -7.53 -7.94 7.73
N GLN A 79 -7.01 -6.71 7.74
CA GLN A 79 -7.50 -5.65 8.60
C GLN A 79 -8.90 -5.17 8.20
N LEU A 80 -9.19 -5.09 6.90
CA LEU A 80 -10.54 -4.77 6.43
C LEU A 80 -11.55 -5.84 6.83
N GLN A 81 -11.18 -7.12 6.79
CA GLN A 81 -12.03 -8.21 7.30
C GLN A 81 -12.26 -8.05 8.81
N MET A 82 -11.21 -7.80 9.59
CA MET A 82 -11.33 -7.53 11.02
C MET A 82 -12.24 -6.34 11.33
N ALA A 83 -12.15 -5.25 10.55
CA ALA A 83 -13.04 -4.11 10.69
C ALA A 83 -14.52 -4.51 10.48
N ARG A 84 -14.82 -5.29 9.43
CA ARG A 84 -16.18 -5.77 9.16
C ARG A 84 -16.69 -6.71 10.26
N ASP A 85 -15.86 -7.67 10.65
CA ASP A 85 -16.21 -8.68 11.65
C ASP A 85 -16.40 -8.08 13.05
N SER A 86 -15.68 -6.99 13.35
CA SER A 86 -15.85 -6.22 14.59
C SER A 86 -17.03 -5.24 14.57
N GLY A 87 -17.83 -5.26 13.50
CA GLY A 87 -19.04 -4.45 13.35
C GLY A 87 -18.80 -3.01 12.85
N ILE A 88 -17.57 -2.66 12.48
CA ILE A 88 -17.26 -1.32 11.95
C ILE A 88 -17.87 -1.19 10.57
N ARG A 89 -18.81 -0.26 10.44
CA ARG A 89 -19.46 0.11 9.17
C ARG A 89 -19.42 1.62 9.00
N ILE A 90 -19.33 2.06 7.76
CA ILE A 90 -19.43 3.46 7.39
C ILE A 90 -20.81 3.66 6.77
N ASP A 91 -21.61 4.53 7.38
CA ASP A 91 -22.90 4.93 6.82
C ASP A 91 -22.70 5.84 5.60
N GLU A 92 -23.66 5.81 4.67
CA GLU A 92 -23.55 6.55 3.40
C GLU A 92 -23.44 8.06 3.61
N LEU A 93 -24.11 8.63 4.62
CA LEU A 93 -24.05 10.06 4.91
C LEU A 93 -22.62 10.48 5.35
N SER A 94 -21.97 9.69 6.20
CA SER A 94 -20.58 9.92 6.58
C SER A 94 -19.63 9.83 5.38
N LEU A 95 -19.87 8.87 4.49
CA LEU A 95 -19.08 8.69 3.27
C LEU A 95 -19.26 9.86 2.30
N ASP A 96 -20.49 10.31 2.06
CA ASP A 96 -20.80 11.48 1.23
C ASP A 96 -20.07 12.72 1.71
N ARG A 97 -20.13 12.99 3.01
CA ARG A 97 -19.44 14.13 3.62
C ARG A 97 -17.92 14.00 3.49
N ALA A 98 -17.36 12.80 3.60
CA ALA A 98 -15.92 12.58 3.42
C ALA A 98 -15.50 12.85 1.97
N VAL A 99 -16.24 12.29 1.01
CA VAL A 99 -16.04 12.51 -0.42
C VAL A 99 -16.11 13.99 -0.79
N GLU A 100 -17.12 14.70 -0.28
CA GLU A 100 -17.27 16.13 -0.53
C GLU A 100 -16.10 16.95 0.05
N ARG A 101 -15.65 16.65 1.28
CA ARG A 101 -14.48 17.29 1.87
C ARG A 101 -13.21 17.06 1.05
N ILE A 102 -13.03 15.88 0.46
CA ILE A 102 -11.86 15.59 -0.40
C ILE A 102 -11.94 16.39 -1.70
N ALA A 103 -13.12 16.51 -2.32
CA ALA A 103 -13.28 17.36 -3.50
C ALA A 103 -12.96 18.84 -3.16
N GLN A 104 -13.49 19.33 -2.03
CA GLN A 104 -13.25 20.70 -1.56
C GLN A 104 -11.77 20.97 -1.20
N SER A 105 -11.05 20.01 -0.61
CA SER A 105 -9.62 20.17 -0.32
C SER A 105 -8.77 20.25 -1.59
N ASN A 106 -9.23 19.63 -2.67
CA ASN A 106 -8.68 19.78 -4.02
C ASN A 106 -9.19 21.03 -4.75
N LYS A 107 -10.00 21.88 -4.08
CA LYS A 107 -10.61 23.10 -4.62
C LYS A 107 -11.54 22.84 -5.81
N MET A 108 -12.20 21.69 -5.82
CA MET A 108 -13.11 21.26 -6.89
C MET A 108 -14.52 21.04 -6.35
N THR A 109 -15.52 21.21 -7.21
CA THR A 109 -16.87 20.70 -6.91
C THR A 109 -16.86 19.18 -7.05
N LEU A 110 -17.83 18.49 -6.43
CA LEU A 110 -17.93 17.03 -6.56
C LEU A 110 -18.11 16.59 -8.03
N ALA A 111 -18.87 17.36 -8.81
CA ALA A 111 -19.12 17.07 -10.22
C ALA A 111 -17.86 17.27 -11.09
N ASP A 112 -17.02 18.26 -10.79
CA ASP A 112 -15.73 18.45 -11.46
C ASP A 112 -14.75 17.35 -11.06
N PHE A 113 -14.67 17.05 -9.75
CA PHE A 113 -13.78 16.04 -9.21
C PHE A 113 -14.04 14.66 -9.81
N ARG A 114 -15.32 14.27 -9.92
CA ARG A 114 -15.74 13.04 -10.59
C ARG A 114 -15.26 12.97 -12.04
N ARG A 115 -15.45 14.05 -12.81
CA ARG A 115 -15.01 14.12 -14.21
C ARG A 115 -13.50 13.97 -14.35
N THR A 116 -12.74 14.57 -13.43
CA THR A 116 -11.27 14.45 -13.40
C THR A 116 -10.82 13.01 -13.10
N LEU A 117 -11.45 12.33 -12.13
CA LEU A 117 -11.14 10.93 -11.86
C LEU A 117 -11.42 10.03 -13.07
N GLU A 118 -12.59 10.22 -13.69
CA GLU A 118 -12.99 9.42 -14.86
C GLU A 118 -12.08 9.70 -16.07
N SER A 119 -11.60 10.94 -16.25
CA SER A 119 -10.61 11.26 -17.29
C SER A 119 -9.23 10.63 -17.04
N ASP A 120 -8.89 10.43 -15.77
CA ASP A 120 -7.67 9.74 -15.36
C ASP A 120 -7.81 8.20 -15.37
N GLY A 121 -8.97 7.70 -15.81
CA GLY A 121 -9.27 6.27 -15.94
C GLY A 121 -9.71 5.60 -14.63
N VAL A 122 -10.03 6.37 -13.60
CA VAL A 122 -10.48 5.86 -12.29
C VAL A 122 -11.99 6.01 -12.19
N SER A 123 -12.70 4.88 -12.00
CA SER A 123 -14.15 4.90 -11.74
C SER A 123 -14.44 5.60 -10.42
N PHE A 124 -15.39 6.54 -10.44
CA PHE A 124 -15.83 7.24 -9.24
C PHE A 124 -16.36 6.27 -8.17
N ASP A 125 -17.05 5.21 -8.56
CA ASP A 125 -17.58 4.21 -7.62
C ASP A 125 -16.46 3.38 -6.98
N ALA A 126 -15.45 3.01 -7.76
CA ALA A 126 -14.27 2.31 -7.25
C ALA A 126 -13.49 3.17 -6.27
N TRP A 127 -13.26 4.45 -6.62
CA TRP A 127 -12.61 5.41 -5.73
C TRP A 127 -13.43 5.68 -4.46
N ARG A 128 -14.75 5.85 -4.57
CA ARG A 128 -15.64 6.02 -3.41
C ARG A 128 -15.57 4.79 -2.48
N ASN A 129 -15.45 3.59 -3.04
CA ASN A 129 -15.25 2.38 -2.25
C ASN A 129 -13.90 2.34 -1.54
N ASP A 130 -12.83 2.81 -2.18
CA ASP A 130 -11.51 2.96 -1.55
C ASP A 130 -11.59 3.95 -0.36
N VAL A 131 -12.26 5.10 -0.52
CA VAL A 131 -12.50 6.04 0.59
C VAL A 131 -13.25 5.36 1.74
N ARG A 132 -14.27 4.55 1.45
CA ARG A 132 -14.99 3.77 2.47
C ARG A 132 -14.04 2.82 3.21
N GLN A 133 -13.19 2.10 2.50
CA GLN A 133 -12.21 1.18 3.08
C GLN A 133 -11.21 1.93 3.97
N GLN A 134 -10.68 3.08 3.52
CA GLN A 134 -9.79 3.93 4.31
C GLN A 134 -10.45 4.43 5.60
N MET A 135 -11.72 4.84 5.54
CA MET A 135 -12.48 5.25 6.73
C MET A 135 -12.69 4.09 7.71
N MET A 136 -12.98 2.88 7.22
CA MET A 136 -13.07 1.67 8.07
C MET A 136 -11.74 1.39 8.78
N MET A 137 -10.63 1.49 8.03
CA MET A 137 -9.28 1.30 8.56
C MET A 137 -8.91 2.34 9.62
N ALA A 138 -9.29 3.60 9.42
CA ALA A 138 -9.09 4.65 10.42
C ALA A 138 -9.84 4.33 11.72
N ARG A 139 -11.12 3.97 11.63
CA ARG A 139 -11.93 3.59 12.81
C ARG A 139 -11.40 2.35 13.53
N LEU A 140 -10.92 1.36 12.77
CA LEU A 140 -10.32 0.16 13.37
C LEU A 140 -9.07 0.53 14.17
N ARG A 141 -8.20 1.37 13.61
CA ARG A 141 -6.99 1.82 14.28
C ARG A 141 -7.29 2.63 15.54
N GLU A 142 -8.24 3.56 15.47
CA GLU A 142 -8.71 4.31 16.66
C GLU A 142 -9.13 3.35 17.78
N ARG A 143 -10.01 2.39 17.46
CA ARG A 143 -10.49 1.40 18.42
C ARG A 143 -9.39 0.52 19.01
N GLU A 144 -8.44 0.04 18.21
CA GLU A 144 -7.39 -0.87 18.69
C GLU A 144 -6.24 -0.17 19.42
N VAL A 145 -5.97 1.10 19.09
CA VAL A 145 -4.87 1.86 19.71
C VAL A 145 -5.34 2.61 20.97
N GLU A 146 -6.49 3.28 20.92
CA GLU A 146 -6.99 4.11 22.03
C GLU A 146 -7.28 3.28 23.29
N ASN A 147 -7.73 2.03 23.13
CA ASN A 147 -7.97 1.12 24.25
C ASN A 147 -6.68 0.58 24.90
N ARG A 148 -5.51 0.76 24.26
CA ARG A 148 -4.22 0.21 24.74
C ARG A 148 -3.28 1.28 25.31
N VAL A 149 -3.54 2.56 25.05
CA VAL A 149 -2.70 3.66 25.54
C VAL A 149 -3.35 4.26 26.78
N GLN A 150 -2.79 3.98 27.96
CA GLN A 150 -3.13 4.66 29.21
C GLN A 150 -1.99 5.61 29.56
N VAL A 151 -2.27 6.91 29.64
CA VAL A 151 -1.31 7.92 30.10
C VAL A 151 -1.66 8.26 31.53
N SER A 152 -0.71 8.09 32.45
CA SER A 152 -0.90 8.44 33.86
C SER A 152 -0.66 9.93 34.11
N GLU A 153 -1.32 10.52 35.13
CA GLU A 153 -1.05 11.90 35.53
C GLU A 153 0.43 12.09 35.94
N THR A 154 1.02 11.08 36.57
CA THR A 154 2.45 11.09 36.93
C THR A 154 3.36 11.16 35.70
N GLU A 155 3.04 10.48 34.59
CA GLU A 155 3.78 10.63 33.33
C GLU A 155 3.64 12.05 32.75
N VAL A 156 2.47 12.66 32.87
CA VAL A 156 2.24 14.04 32.44
C VAL A 156 3.09 15.01 33.27
N ASP A 157 3.11 14.87 34.59
CA ASP A 157 3.90 15.72 35.49
C ASP A 157 5.40 15.58 35.24
N VAL A 158 5.89 14.34 35.08
CA VAL A 158 7.29 14.06 34.75
C VAL A 158 7.66 14.68 33.39
N PHE A 159 6.79 14.56 32.39
CA PHE A 159 7.00 15.16 31.06
C PHE A 159 7.05 16.70 31.13
N LEU A 160 6.14 17.33 31.87
CA LEU A 160 6.09 18.79 32.01
C LEU A 160 7.32 19.36 32.73
N GLU A 161 7.82 18.67 33.76
CA GLU A 161 9.05 19.07 34.46
C GLU A 161 10.29 18.89 33.57
N GLN A 162 10.34 17.82 32.76
CA GLN A 162 11.41 17.62 31.77
C GLN A 162 11.40 18.67 30.65
N MET A 163 10.22 19.13 30.21
CA MET A 163 10.10 20.17 29.18
C MET A 163 10.60 21.55 29.65
N LYS A 164 10.40 21.90 30.92
CA LYS A 164 10.86 23.19 31.48
C LYS A 164 12.39 23.31 31.54
N ALA A 165 13.11 22.18 31.52
CA ALA A 165 14.55 22.13 31.72
C ALA A 165 15.39 22.11 30.43
N ARG A 166 14.78 22.13 29.23
CA ARG A 166 15.52 21.92 27.96
C ARG A 166 15.71 23.22 27.14
N PRO A 167 16.95 23.55 26.73
CA PRO A 167 17.22 24.60 25.74
C PRO A 167 16.86 24.13 24.32
N GLU A 168 16.81 25.09 23.38
CA GLU A 168 16.26 25.00 22.01
C GLU A 168 16.19 23.60 21.38
N ALA A 169 14.96 23.22 21.01
CA ALA A 169 14.66 21.95 20.38
C ALA A 169 15.34 21.86 19.00
N SER A 170 16.36 21.01 18.89
CA SER A 170 16.92 20.64 17.58
C SER A 170 15.88 19.81 16.82
N GLU A 171 15.55 20.25 15.61
CA GLU A 171 14.72 19.51 14.67
C GLU A 171 15.59 18.69 13.71
N TYR A 172 15.19 17.46 13.44
CA TYR A 172 15.86 16.52 12.55
C TYR A 172 14.91 16.13 11.43
N ASN A 173 15.40 16.13 10.18
CA ASN A 173 14.68 15.50 9.08
C ASN A 173 15.11 14.03 8.98
N LEU A 174 14.20 13.11 9.29
CA LEU A 174 14.53 11.70 9.47
C LEU A 174 13.84 10.79 8.45
N ALA A 175 14.49 9.66 8.20
CA ALA A 175 13.91 8.52 7.50
C ALA A 175 14.24 7.23 8.25
N HIS A 176 13.38 6.22 8.16
CA HIS A 176 13.52 4.96 8.88
C HIS A 176 13.31 3.72 8.01
N ILE A 177 13.83 2.59 8.48
CA ILE A 177 13.60 1.26 7.93
C ILE A 177 13.14 0.38 9.08
N LEU A 178 11.94 -0.17 8.99
CA LEU A 178 11.38 -1.06 10.00
C LEU A 178 11.44 -2.49 9.49
N VAL A 179 12.07 -3.41 10.22
CA VAL A 179 11.91 -4.85 10.00
C VAL A 179 10.99 -5.39 11.08
N ARG A 180 9.77 -5.80 10.71
CA ARG A 180 8.75 -6.21 11.67
C ARG A 180 9.03 -7.59 12.23
N LEU A 181 8.78 -7.73 13.54
CA LEU A 181 8.90 -8.98 14.27
C LEU A 181 7.56 -9.28 14.96
N PRO A 182 6.98 -10.49 14.81
CA PRO A 182 5.76 -10.85 15.55
C PRO A 182 6.04 -10.98 17.05
N GLU A 183 5.02 -10.71 17.87
CA GLU A 183 5.09 -11.00 19.31
C GLU A 183 5.35 -12.50 19.54
N GLY A 184 6.29 -12.82 20.43
CA GLY A 184 6.69 -14.21 20.70
C GLY A 184 7.45 -14.90 19.56
N ALA A 185 8.10 -14.15 18.67
CA ALA A 185 8.91 -14.72 17.59
C ALA A 185 9.96 -15.73 18.09
N SER A 186 10.14 -16.83 17.34
CA SER A 186 11.18 -17.81 17.66
C SER A 186 12.59 -17.23 17.48
N PRO A 187 13.61 -17.81 18.15
CA PRO A 187 15.00 -17.40 17.96
C PRO A 187 15.43 -17.39 16.49
N GLU A 188 14.95 -18.34 15.68
CA GLU A 188 15.22 -18.43 14.24
C GLU A 188 14.67 -17.21 13.49
N ARG A 189 13.43 -16.81 13.78
CA ARG A 189 12.80 -15.63 13.17
C ARG A 189 13.49 -14.35 13.57
N ILE A 190 13.92 -14.24 14.83
CA ILE A 190 14.71 -13.10 15.33
C ILE A 190 16.04 -13.00 14.57
N ARG A 191 16.76 -14.11 14.38
CA ARG A 191 18.01 -14.12 13.60
C ARG A 191 17.78 -13.67 12.15
N GLN A 192 16.76 -14.20 11.49
CA GLN A 192 16.43 -13.80 10.10
C GLN A 192 16.08 -12.30 9.98
N ALA A 193 15.27 -11.78 10.91
CA ALA A 193 14.91 -10.37 10.93
C ALA A 193 16.15 -9.48 11.17
N ARG A 194 17.04 -9.91 12.07
CA ARG A 194 18.31 -9.22 12.34
C ARG A 194 19.22 -9.21 11.12
N GLU A 195 19.42 -10.35 10.46
CA GLU A 195 20.24 -10.44 9.24
C GLU A 195 19.70 -9.51 8.15
N ARG A 196 18.38 -9.46 7.96
CA ARG A 196 17.73 -8.53 7.01
C ARG A 196 17.98 -7.06 7.39
N ALA A 197 17.89 -6.72 8.67
CA ALA A 197 18.17 -5.36 9.15
C ALA A 197 19.66 -4.99 8.98
N GLU A 198 20.57 -5.92 9.24
CA GLU A 198 22.01 -5.74 9.06
C GLU A 198 22.39 -5.58 7.58
N GLN A 199 21.73 -6.31 6.67
CA GLN A 199 21.87 -6.12 5.21
C GLN A 199 21.40 -4.72 4.78
N ALA A 200 20.21 -4.29 5.22
CA ALA A 200 19.71 -2.95 4.94
C ALA A 200 20.68 -1.86 5.44
N LEU A 201 21.24 -2.04 6.65
CA LEU A 201 22.23 -1.13 7.21
C LEU A 201 23.53 -1.10 6.39
N ALA A 202 24.00 -2.26 5.92
CA ALA A 202 25.19 -2.37 5.09
C ALA A 202 24.99 -1.67 3.73
N GLU A 203 23.85 -1.85 3.07
CA GLU A 203 23.54 -1.15 1.82
C GLU A 203 23.46 0.36 2.00
N ALA A 204 22.78 0.82 3.06
CA ALA A 204 22.67 2.24 3.37
C ALA A 204 24.05 2.86 3.67
N LYS A 205 24.90 2.19 4.46
CA LYS A 205 26.28 2.64 4.74
C LYS A 205 27.20 2.54 3.53
N GLY A 206 26.92 1.61 2.61
CA GLY A 206 27.64 1.43 1.35
C GLY A 206 27.35 2.53 0.31
N GLY A 207 26.48 3.49 0.62
CA GLY A 207 26.16 4.63 -0.25
C GLY A 207 24.94 4.41 -1.15
N ALA A 208 24.19 3.31 -0.98
CA ALA A 208 22.90 3.17 -1.64
C ALA A 208 21.94 4.28 -1.15
N ALA A 209 21.13 4.82 -2.06
CA ALA A 209 20.13 5.82 -1.69
C ALA A 209 19.18 5.25 -0.63
N PHE A 210 19.10 5.90 0.54
CA PHE A 210 18.31 5.40 1.67
C PHE A 210 16.86 5.11 1.29
N ALA A 211 16.26 5.95 0.44
CA ALA A 211 14.90 5.76 -0.04
C ALA A 211 14.70 4.43 -0.82
N ARG A 212 15.71 3.99 -1.58
CA ARG A 212 15.69 2.69 -2.27
C ARG A 212 15.82 1.54 -1.27
N VAL A 213 16.69 1.67 -0.28
CA VAL A 213 16.88 0.67 0.77
C VAL A 213 15.59 0.53 1.58
N ALA A 214 14.97 1.65 1.98
CA ALA A 214 13.66 1.67 2.63
C ALA A 214 12.60 1.00 1.75
N ALA A 215 12.54 1.34 0.47
CA ALA A 215 11.61 0.72 -0.47
C ALA A 215 11.84 -0.80 -0.62
N SER A 216 13.02 -1.34 -0.33
CA SER A 216 13.35 -2.77 -0.52
C SER A 216 13.28 -3.60 0.78
N PHE A 217 13.60 -2.97 1.92
CA PHE A 217 13.80 -3.65 3.20
C PHE A 217 12.78 -3.26 4.26
N SER A 218 12.16 -2.08 4.17
CA SER A 218 11.24 -1.62 5.21
C SER A 218 9.87 -2.26 5.05
N ASP A 219 9.34 -2.74 6.16
CA ASP A 219 7.98 -3.22 6.33
C ASP A 219 7.06 -2.08 6.80
N ALA A 220 7.55 -0.84 6.95
CA ALA A 220 6.72 0.30 7.39
C ALA A 220 5.76 0.81 6.29
N PRO A 221 4.62 1.42 6.63
CA PRO A 221 3.68 1.97 5.64
C PRO A 221 4.28 3.01 4.68
N ASP A 222 5.28 3.74 5.16
CA ASP A 222 6.02 4.79 4.46
C ASP A 222 7.27 4.28 3.72
N ALA A 223 7.48 2.95 3.64
CA ALA A 223 8.59 2.34 2.91
C ALA A 223 8.72 2.84 1.45
N LEU A 224 7.60 2.91 0.72
CA LEU A 224 7.56 3.42 -0.65
C LEU A 224 7.76 4.93 -0.76
N GLN A 225 7.70 5.65 0.36
CA GLN A 225 7.97 7.10 0.45
C GLN A 225 9.40 7.34 0.95
N GLY A 226 10.27 6.35 0.77
CA GLY A 226 11.67 6.39 1.20
C GLY A 226 11.87 6.25 2.70
N GLY A 227 10.84 5.81 3.43
CA GLY A 227 10.86 5.75 4.89
C GLY A 227 10.79 7.13 5.55
N ALA A 228 10.34 8.16 4.84
CA ALA A 228 10.42 9.55 5.31
C ALA A 228 9.48 9.81 6.49
N LEU A 229 10.06 10.23 7.62
CA LEU A 229 9.34 10.64 8.82
C LEU A 229 9.15 12.17 8.90
N GLY A 230 9.88 12.91 8.08
CA GLY A 230 9.86 14.37 8.02
C GLY A 230 10.65 15.05 9.14
N TRP A 231 10.45 16.36 9.28
CA TRP A 231 11.02 17.16 10.36
C TRP A 231 10.36 16.80 11.68
N ARG A 232 11.18 16.39 12.65
CA ARG A 232 10.76 16.04 14.00
C ARG A 232 11.74 16.60 15.01
N SER A 233 11.20 17.18 16.08
CA SER A 233 11.97 17.50 17.25
C SER A 233 12.38 16.22 18.00
N HIS A 234 13.48 16.27 18.73
CA HIS A 234 14.00 15.11 19.46
C HIS A 234 12.94 14.45 20.38
N ASP A 235 12.09 15.25 21.03
CA ASP A 235 11.03 14.81 21.94
C ASP A 235 9.90 14.00 21.27
N ARG A 236 9.82 14.02 19.93
CA ARG A 236 8.82 13.25 19.16
C ARG A 236 9.38 11.94 18.59
N LEU A 237 10.57 11.54 19.01
CA LEU A 237 11.20 10.28 18.64
C LEU A 237 11.08 9.29 19.81
N PRO A 238 10.75 8.02 19.55
CA PRO A 238 10.85 6.98 20.56
C PRO A 238 12.27 6.89 21.10
N GLU A 239 12.42 6.64 22.41
CA GLU A 239 13.72 6.37 23.05
C GLU A 239 14.36 5.06 22.58
#